data_AF-A0A1H9ASQ3-F1
#
_entry.id   AF-A0A1H9ASQ3-F1
#
_cell.length_a   1.000
_cell.length_b   1.000
_cell.length_c   1.000
_cell.angle_alpha   90.00
_cell.angle_beta   90.00
_cell.angle_gamma   90.00
#
_symmetry.space_group_name_H-M   'P 1'
#
loop_
_entity.id
_entity.type
_entity.pdbx_description
1 polymer ?
#
loop_
_entity_poly.entity_id
_entity_poly.type
_entity_poly.pdbx_seq_one_letter_code
_entity_poly.pdbx_strand_id
1 'polypeptide(L)'
;MDYRKKLVTKEELLDIHHKGYRNRYSTSRVTNIQVLEMFELDQPPTIYLNQENSKIENEYVMAHCMGHIEFVQNNSILKGLRKPRLTYDMLFPYIQFDQFDLFLATMRTLGSTTQSLDSRFIAPVDYFLSNKKNWFLDWQKWLLKLIKEEVQYFNAIKQTKLMNEGWATFMQANALQKMNLTLREKLEVAQLEAQLHYKPEEGLNYYSLGQALWNEVPKEERMRVVKEFDDVGLIEKYYTEAVHQAEKITVAANRKVTDDYREVKRELILYFKHQSPIFYVDQEVTDETGYVTLRYQNSPYQIEANQINKIKGALEQILKLPIYIKPLYAQRVSN
;
A
#
# COMPACT_ATOMS: atom_id res chain seq x y z
N MET A 1 -10.00 7.50 -23.85
CA MET A 1 -8.92 8.10 -23.06
C MET A 1 -7.67 8.03 -23.90
N ASP A 2 -6.95 9.15 -24.06
CA ASP A 2 -5.71 9.16 -24.84
C ASP A 2 -4.55 8.58 -24.01
N TYR A 3 -3.72 7.75 -24.65
CA TYR A 3 -2.53 7.14 -24.05
C TYR A 3 -1.43 6.97 -25.10
N ARG A 4 -0.18 6.91 -24.64
CA ARG A 4 1.00 6.57 -25.42
C ARG A 4 1.33 5.10 -25.21
N LYS A 5 1.56 4.36 -26.30
CA LYS A 5 2.06 2.99 -26.27
C LYS A 5 3.54 2.98 -26.65
N LYS A 6 4.38 2.31 -25.87
CA LYS A 6 5.78 2.04 -26.23
C LYS A 6 6.05 0.54 -26.19
N LEU A 7 6.57 0.01 -27.30
CA LEU A 7 7.10 -1.35 -27.34
C LEU A 7 8.58 -1.30 -26.94
N VAL A 8 8.97 -2.17 -26.01
CA VAL A 8 10.32 -2.22 -25.43
C VAL A 8 10.77 -3.67 -25.28
N THR A 9 12.07 -3.91 -25.17
CA THR A 9 12.60 -5.25 -24.86
C THR A 9 12.23 -5.66 -23.44
N LYS A 10 12.34 -6.95 -23.12
CA LYS A 10 12.17 -7.42 -21.74
C LYS A 10 13.18 -6.79 -20.78
N GLU A 11 14.43 -6.63 -21.21
CA GLU A 11 15.49 -5.98 -20.43
C GLU A 11 15.19 -4.51 -20.18
N GLU A 12 14.70 -3.78 -21.18
CA GLU A 12 14.29 -2.39 -21.05
C GLU A 12 13.08 -2.25 -20.11
N LEU A 13 12.11 -3.15 -20.21
CA LEU A 13 10.94 -3.17 -19.33
C LEU A 13 11.34 -3.44 -17.87
N LEU A 14 12.24 -4.40 -17.66
CA LEU A 14 12.86 -4.65 -16.37
C LEU A 14 13.64 -3.44 -15.89
N ASP A 15 14.44 -2.80 -16.74
CA ASP A 15 15.19 -1.60 -16.39
C ASP A 15 14.28 -0.41 -16.06
N ILE A 16 13.14 -0.23 -16.72
CA ILE A 16 12.14 0.79 -16.37
C ILE A 16 11.54 0.48 -14.99
N HIS A 17 11.13 -0.77 -14.79
CA HIS A 17 10.66 -1.25 -13.48
C HIS A 17 11.72 -0.97 -12.42
N HIS A 18 12.95 -1.42 -12.64
CA HIS A 18 14.08 -1.27 -11.75
C HIS A 18 14.49 0.18 -11.55
N LYS A 19 14.58 1.05 -12.56
CA LYS A 19 14.90 2.49 -12.42
C LYS A 19 13.88 3.19 -11.52
N GLY A 20 12.62 2.78 -11.61
CA GLY A 20 11.59 3.15 -10.66
C GLY A 20 11.95 2.84 -9.19
N TYR A 21 12.75 1.79 -8.92
CA TYR A 21 13.22 1.35 -7.60
C TYR A 21 14.70 1.66 -7.29
N ARG A 22 15.60 1.69 -8.27
CA ARG A 22 17.06 1.80 -8.17
C ARG A 22 17.48 3.21 -7.84
N ASN A 23 16.74 4.18 -8.36
CA ASN A 23 16.91 5.56 -7.93
C ASN A 23 16.40 5.77 -6.51
N ARG A 24 15.56 4.89 -5.96
CA ARG A 24 15.07 4.99 -4.57
C ARG A 24 16.00 4.26 -3.63
N TYR A 25 16.19 4.82 -2.45
CA TYR A 25 16.84 4.12 -1.35
C TYR A 25 15.89 3.07 -0.76
N SER A 26 15.84 1.90 -1.41
CA SER A 26 14.93 0.79 -1.14
C SER A 26 15.70 -0.52 -0.92
N THR A 27 15.30 -1.30 0.08
CA THR A 27 15.84 -2.64 0.40
C THR A 27 15.03 -3.79 -0.21
N SER A 28 13.96 -3.51 -0.96
CA SER A 28 13.06 -4.55 -1.49
C SER A 28 13.67 -5.31 -2.68
N ARG A 29 13.67 -6.64 -2.60
CA ARG A 29 14.03 -7.55 -3.70
C ARG A 29 12.88 -7.63 -4.70
N VAL A 30 13.22 -7.64 -5.98
CA VAL A 30 12.27 -7.84 -7.08
C VAL A 30 11.87 -9.30 -7.13
N THR A 31 10.56 -9.57 -7.09
CA THR A 31 9.97 -10.88 -7.32
C THR A 31 9.81 -11.12 -8.83
N ASN A 32 10.02 -12.36 -9.28
CA ASN A 32 9.78 -12.77 -10.66
C ASN A 32 8.30 -12.60 -11.02
N ILE A 33 7.96 -11.55 -11.77
CA ILE A 33 6.65 -11.39 -12.42
C ILE A 33 6.84 -11.77 -13.88
N GLN A 34 6.07 -12.74 -14.38
CA GLN A 34 6.21 -13.27 -15.74
C GLN A 34 5.72 -12.28 -16.81
N VAL A 35 4.70 -11.48 -16.52
CA VAL A 35 4.17 -10.44 -17.41
C VAL A 35 4.17 -9.11 -16.64
N LEU A 36 5.04 -8.19 -17.03
CA LEU A 36 5.23 -6.92 -16.32
C LEU A 36 4.19 -5.89 -16.77
N GLU A 37 3.36 -5.46 -15.83
CA GLU A 37 2.46 -4.32 -15.97
C GLU A 37 3.25 -3.04 -15.68
N MET A 38 3.56 -2.26 -16.72
CA MET A 38 4.35 -1.04 -16.58
C MET A 38 3.69 0.14 -17.27
N PHE A 39 3.43 1.19 -16.48
CA PHE A 39 2.83 2.43 -16.98
C PHE A 39 3.31 3.65 -16.18
N GLU A 40 3.23 4.80 -16.82
CA GLU A 40 3.50 6.12 -16.22
C GLU A 40 2.25 7.00 -16.35
N LEU A 41 1.91 7.69 -15.26
CA LEU A 41 0.73 8.55 -15.14
C LEU A 41 0.92 9.96 -15.73
N ASP A 42 1.78 10.08 -16.72
CA ASP A 42 2.00 11.30 -17.49
C ASP A 42 0.69 11.80 -18.15
N GLN A 43 0.73 12.99 -18.77
CA GLN A 43 -0.39 13.52 -19.54
C GLN A 43 0.00 13.65 -21.03
N PRO A 44 -0.46 12.75 -21.92
CA PRO A 44 -1.23 11.53 -21.66
C PRO A 44 -0.37 10.38 -21.05
N PRO A 45 -0.98 9.39 -20.35
CA PRO A 45 -0.24 8.29 -19.74
C PRO A 45 0.53 7.47 -20.76
N THR A 46 1.62 6.84 -20.33
CA THR A 46 2.43 5.94 -21.16
C THR A 46 2.29 4.51 -20.66
N ILE A 47 1.94 3.57 -21.53
CA ILE A 47 1.94 2.13 -21.26
C ILE A 47 3.11 1.49 -22.02
N TYR A 48 3.93 0.73 -21.29
CA TYR A 48 5.07 0.00 -21.84
C TYR A 48 4.66 -1.47 -22.04
N LEU A 49 4.92 -1.98 -23.23
CA LEU A 49 4.55 -3.33 -23.65
C LEU A 49 5.80 -4.08 -24.11
N ASN A 50 5.90 -5.35 -23.72
CA ASN A 50 7.02 -6.19 -24.12
C ASN A 50 6.86 -6.58 -25.59
N GLN A 51 7.87 -6.29 -26.41
CA GLN A 51 7.86 -6.65 -27.83
C GLN A 51 7.94 -8.16 -28.08
N GLU A 52 8.38 -8.95 -27.09
CA GLU A 52 8.45 -10.41 -27.16
C GLU A 52 7.11 -11.07 -26.82
N ASN A 53 6.18 -10.34 -26.21
CA ASN A 53 4.86 -10.85 -25.90
C ASN A 53 4.04 -11.10 -27.17
N SER A 54 3.18 -12.10 -27.12
CA SER A 54 2.14 -12.31 -28.12
C SER A 54 1.22 -11.09 -28.23
N LYS A 55 0.44 -11.02 -29.32
CA LYS A 55 -0.58 -9.99 -29.46
C LYS A 55 -1.55 -10.03 -28.27
N ILE A 56 -2.02 -11.20 -27.87
CA ILE A 56 -3.00 -11.36 -26.79
C ILE A 56 -2.42 -10.99 -25.43
N GLU A 57 -1.19 -11.39 -25.14
CA GLU A 57 -0.49 -10.97 -23.92
C GLU A 57 -0.39 -9.44 -23.84
N ASN A 58 -0.07 -8.77 -24.95
CA ASN A 58 0.00 -7.32 -24.99
C ASN A 58 -1.37 -6.63 -24.88
N GLU A 59 -2.43 -7.19 -25.49
CA GLU A 59 -3.80 -6.70 -25.31
C GLU A 59 -4.28 -6.89 -23.85
N TYR A 60 -3.92 -8.01 -23.23
CA TYR A 60 -4.21 -8.33 -21.84
C TYR A 60 -3.56 -7.31 -20.89
N VAL A 61 -2.23 -7.10 -21.00
CA VAL A 61 -1.49 -6.11 -20.21
C VAL A 61 -2.02 -4.70 -20.42
N MET A 62 -2.30 -4.33 -21.68
CA MET A 62 -2.81 -3.01 -21.99
C MET A 62 -4.16 -2.76 -21.31
N ALA A 63 -5.08 -3.72 -21.38
CA ALA A 63 -6.39 -3.60 -20.74
C ALA A 63 -6.28 -3.49 -19.21
N HIS A 64 -5.36 -4.25 -18.60
CA HIS A 64 -5.07 -4.15 -17.16
C HIS A 64 -4.53 -2.77 -16.76
N CYS A 65 -3.46 -2.33 -17.43
CA CYS A 65 -2.86 -1.01 -17.21
C CYS A 65 -3.88 0.13 -17.39
N MET A 66 -4.76 0.04 -18.38
CA MET A 66 -5.82 1.02 -18.58
C MET A 66 -6.79 1.08 -17.39
N GLY A 67 -7.13 -0.08 -16.79
CA GLY A 67 -7.94 -0.13 -15.58
C GLY A 67 -7.26 0.56 -14.40
N HIS A 68 -5.98 0.29 -14.13
CA HIS A 68 -5.23 1.01 -13.09
C HIS A 68 -5.20 2.51 -13.33
N ILE A 69 -4.91 2.93 -14.57
CA ILE A 69 -4.84 4.34 -14.92
C ILE A 69 -6.19 5.03 -14.68
N GLU A 70 -7.29 4.41 -15.10
CA GLU A 70 -8.64 4.92 -14.84
C GLU A 70 -8.93 5.01 -13.33
N PHE A 71 -8.58 3.98 -12.56
CA PHE A 71 -8.77 3.98 -11.11
C PHE A 71 -8.03 5.14 -10.45
N VAL A 72 -6.72 5.27 -10.72
CA VAL A 72 -5.86 6.30 -10.12
C VAL A 72 -6.32 7.72 -10.49
N GLN A 73 -6.81 7.93 -11.72
CA GLN A 73 -7.27 9.25 -12.16
C GLN A 73 -8.61 9.68 -11.51
N ASN A 74 -9.41 8.73 -11.04
CA ASN A 74 -10.75 8.98 -10.52
C ASN A 74 -10.87 8.82 -8.99
N ASN A 75 -10.00 8.04 -8.35
CA ASN A 75 -10.01 7.83 -6.90
C ASN A 75 -9.53 9.07 -6.13
N SER A 76 -10.28 9.54 -5.14
CA SER A 76 -9.95 10.79 -4.43
C SER A 76 -8.69 10.70 -3.57
N ILE A 77 -8.28 9.49 -3.14
CA ILE A 77 -7.08 9.27 -2.33
C ILE A 77 -5.83 9.34 -3.23
N LEU A 78 -5.92 8.79 -4.45
CA LEU A 78 -4.79 8.70 -5.38
C LEU A 78 -4.69 9.87 -6.37
N LYS A 79 -5.79 10.56 -6.64
CA LYS A 79 -5.82 11.64 -7.63
C LYS A 79 -4.92 12.79 -7.22
N GLY A 80 -3.95 13.11 -8.08
CA GLY A 80 -2.98 14.18 -7.82
C GLY A 80 -1.85 13.79 -6.87
N LEU A 81 -1.83 12.53 -6.41
CA LEU A 81 -0.73 11.98 -5.63
C LEU A 81 0.54 11.99 -6.47
N ARG A 82 1.61 12.60 -5.95
CA ARG A 82 2.89 12.70 -6.66
C ARG A 82 3.89 11.70 -6.10
N LYS A 83 4.54 10.96 -6.99
CA LYS A 83 5.60 10.04 -6.60
C LYS A 83 6.71 10.80 -5.85
N PRO A 84 7.12 10.35 -4.64
CA PRO A 84 8.17 10.98 -3.87
C PRO A 84 9.49 10.95 -4.62
N ARG A 85 10.30 12.00 -4.46
CA ARG A 85 11.59 12.16 -5.14
C ARG A 85 12.80 11.73 -4.29
N LEU A 86 12.60 10.95 -3.23
CA LEU A 86 13.73 10.51 -2.39
C LEU A 86 14.66 9.57 -3.17
N THR A 87 15.80 10.09 -3.62
CA THR A 87 16.78 9.36 -4.43
C THR A 87 18.07 9.08 -3.70
N TYR A 88 18.81 8.06 -4.17
CA TYR A 88 20.15 7.75 -3.68
C TYR A 88 21.08 8.96 -3.74
N ASP A 89 21.11 9.70 -4.85
CA ASP A 89 21.98 10.86 -5.02
C ASP A 89 21.74 11.97 -3.99
N MET A 90 20.46 12.20 -3.63
CA MET A 90 20.13 13.16 -2.57
C MET A 90 20.57 12.69 -1.18
N LEU A 91 20.61 11.38 -0.97
CA LEU A 91 20.96 10.77 0.32
C LEU A 91 22.47 10.51 0.45
N PHE A 92 23.20 10.43 -0.67
CA PHE A 92 24.62 10.08 -0.71
C PHE A 92 25.50 10.83 0.30
N PRO A 93 25.34 12.16 0.51
CA PRO A 93 26.12 12.89 1.51
C PRO A 93 25.88 12.44 2.97
N TYR A 94 24.73 11.81 3.24
CA TYR A 94 24.28 11.45 4.58
C TYR A 94 24.45 9.96 4.90
N ILE A 95 24.64 9.10 3.90
CA ILE A 95 24.80 7.65 4.09
C ILE A 95 26.00 7.32 4.99
N GLN A 96 27.02 8.19 4.98
CA GLN A 96 28.22 8.04 5.82
C GLN A 96 27.99 8.33 7.31
N PHE A 97 26.85 8.92 7.70
CA PHE A 97 26.57 9.19 9.11
C PHE A 97 26.23 7.90 9.84
N ASP A 98 26.86 7.71 11.00
CA ASP A 98 26.49 6.66 11.93
C ASP A 98 24.98 6.75 12.23
N GLN A 99 24.30 5.60 12.17
CA GLN A 99 22.85 5.45 12.37
C GLN A 99 21.94 5.96 11.24
N PHE A 100 22.45 6.34 10.05
CA PHE A 100 21.60 6.77 8.93
C PHE A 100 20.50 5.75 8.58
N ASP A 101 20.85 4.48 8.41
CA ASP A 101 19.90 3.41 8.10
C ASP A 101 18.91 3.17 9.22
N LEU A 102 19.40 3.20 10.47
CA LEU A 102 18.58 3.06 11.66
C LEU A 102 17.54 4.20 11.74
N PHE A 103 17.97 5.43 11.49
CA PHE A 103 17.12 6.61 11.44
C PHE A 103 16.05 6.48 10.36
N LEU A 104 16.46 6.19 9.12
CA LEU A 104 15.56 6.10 7.98
C LEU A 104 14.49 5.01 8.18
N ALA A 105 14.89 3.80 8.61
CA ALA A 105 13.97 2.70 8.85
C ALA A 105 13.01 2.99 10.01
N THR A 106 13.50 3.58 11.10
CA THR A 106 12.69 3.92 12.27
C THR A 106 11.67 4.99 11.94
N MET A 107 12.09 6.06 11.25
CA MET A 107 11.21 7.18 10.91
C MET A 107 10.18 6.81 9.83
N ARG A 108 10.50 5.92 8.89
CA ARG A 108 9.51 5.33 7.98
C ARG A 108 8.47 4.50 8.72
N THR A 109 8.90 3.73 9.71
CA THR A 109 7.99 2.92 10.55
C THR A 109 7.06 3.81 11.36
N LEU A 110 7.56 4.89 11.96
CA LEU A 110 6.75 5.83 12.73
C LEU A 110 5.88 6.73 11.84
N GLY A 111 6.36 7.06 10.64
CA GLY A 111 5.64 7.84 9.64
C GLY A 111 4.42 7.12 9.06
N SER A 112 4.26 5.81 9.31
CA SER A 112 3.04 5.05 8.95
C SER A 112 1.78 5.73 9.48
N THR A 113 1.90 6.43 10.62
CA THR A 113 0.83 7.24 11.19
C THR A 113 0.95 8.66 10.66
N THR A 114 0.03 9.01 9.76
CA THR A 114 0.05 10.30 9.04
C THR A 114 -0.97 11.30 9.56
N GLN A 115 -1.91 10.87 10.42
CA GLN A 115 -2.96 11.71 10.99
C GLN A 115 -2.90 11.62 12.52
N SER A 116 -2.95 12.76 13.19
CA SER A 116 -3.11 12.87 14.65
C SER A 116 -4.55 12.55 15.06
N LEU A 117 -4.77 12.03 16.27
CA LEU A 117 -6.13 11.81 16.78
C LEU A 117 -6.76 13.11 17.29
N ASP A 118 -5.98 13.86 18.05
CA ASP A 118 -6.39 15.11 18.69
C ASP A 118 -5.16 15.98 19.02
N SER A 119 -5.35 17.04 19.82
CA SER A 119 -4.27 17.92 20.25
C SER A 119 -3.26 17.27 21.20
N ARG A 120 -3.57 16.10 21.77
CA ARG A 120 -2.70 15.35 22.68
C ARG A 120 -1.94 14.24 21.97
N PHE A 121 -2.61 13.49 21.09
CA PHE A 121 -2.04 12.31 20.42
C PHE A 121 -1.67 12.64 18.97
N ILE A 122 -0.42 13.05 18.77
CA ILE A 122 0.08 13.58 17.52
C ILE A 122 0.83 12.51 16.72
N ALA A 123 0.69 12.50 15.39
CA ALA A 123 1.52 11.68 14.52
C ALA A 123 3.03 11.90 14.82
N PRO A 124 3.85 10.86 15.01
CA PRO A 124 5.21 11.02 15.53
C PRO A 124 6.10 11.94 14.69
N VAL A 125 6.06 11.79 13.37
CA VAL A 125 6.84 12.63 12.45
C VAL A 125 6.40 14.09 12.51
N ASP A 126 5.10 14.36 12.70
CA ASP A 126 4.57 15.72 12.83
C ASP A 126 4.99 16.36 14.15
N TYR A 127 4.96 15.60 15.24
CA TYR A 127 5.49 16.06 16.52
C TYR A 127 6.98 16.38 16.40
N PHE A 128 7.78 15.49 15.81
CA PHE A 128 9.22 15.71 15.64
C PHE A 128 9.57 16.91 14.75
N LEU A 129 8.74 17.22 13.75
CA LEU A 129 8.94 18.39 12.89
C LEU A 129 8.48 19.71 13.52
N SER A 130 7.46 19.68 14.39
CA SER A 130 6.87 20.88 14.99
C SER A 130 7.43 21.23 16.38
N ASN A 131 7.99 20.25 17.08
CA ASN A 131 8.53 20.44 18.41
C ASN A 131 9.76 21.36 18.41
N LYS A 132 9.84 22.23 19.43
CA LYS A 132 10.94 23.18 19.61
C LYS A 132 12.20 22.55 20.20
N LYS A 133 12.13 21.30 20.70
CA LYS A 133 13.31 20.59 21.21
C LYS A 133 14.26 20.26 20.06
N ASN A 134 15.55 20.56 20.23
CA ASN A 134 16.57 20.35 19.21
C ASN A 134 17.09 18.91 19.18
N TRP A 135 16.19 17.93 19.05
CA TRP A 135 16.54 16.51 19.05
C TRP A 135 17.16 16.01 17.74
N PHE A 136 16.98 16.76 16.65
CA PHE A 136 17.43 16.38 15.32
C PHE A 136 18.30 17.47 14.71
N LEU A 137 19.35 17.05 14.02
CA LEU A 137 20.16 17.90 13.15
C LEU A 137 19.33 18.40 11.96
N ASP A 138 19.76 19.48 11.31
CA ASP A 138 19.01 20.09 10.21
C ASP A 138 18.78 19.13 9.04
N TRP A 139 19.79 18.29 8.72
CA TRP A 139 19.63 17.27 7.69
C TRP A 139 18.64 16.17 8.08
N GLN A 140 18.55 15.81 9.37
CA GLN A 140 17.57 14.84 9.86
C GLN A 140 16.15 15.40 9.77
N LYS A 141 15.96 16.69 10.09
CA LYS A 141 14.68 17.39 9.92
C LYS A 141 14.28 17.51 8.45
N TRP A 142 15.23 17.83 7.58
CA TRP A 142 15.01 17.82 6.12
C TRP A 142 14.59 16.42 5.64
N LEU A 143 15.30 15.37 6.07
CA LEU A 143 14.97 14.00 5.71
C LEU A 143 13.61 13.56 6.25
N LEU A 144 13.23 13.96 7.47
CA LEU A 144 11.90 13.69 8.04
C LEU A 144 10.77 14.26 7.17
N LYS A 145 10.94 15.44 6.58
CA LYS A 145 9.94 16.02 5.65
C LYS A 145 9.77 15.14 4.42
N LEU A 146 10.86 14.66 3.84
CA LEU A 146 10.82 13.77 2.69
C LEU A 146 10.23 12.39 3.03
N ILE A 147 10.58 11.84 4.20
CA ILE A 147 10.00 10.58 4.71
C ILE A 147 8.49 10.76 4.90
N LYS A 148 8.03 11.90 5.43
CA LYS A 148 6.60 12.18 5.60
C LYS A 148 5.85 12.12 4.26
N GLU A 149 6.34 12.84 3.25
CA GLU A 149 5.76 12.80 1.89
C GLU A 149 5.79 11.39 1.30
N GLU A 150 6.89 10.66 1.52
CA GLU A 150 7.06 9.29 1.06
C GLU A 150 6.04 8.33 1.67
N VAL A 151 5.87 8.36 3.00
CA VAL A 151 4.95 7.46 3.68
C VAL A 151 3.50 7.83 3.38
N GLN A 152 3.16 9.13 3.26
CA GLN A 152 1.83 9.56 2.80
C GLN A 152 1.49 8.97 1.42
N TYR A 153 2.43 9.01 0.48
CA TYR A 153 2.26 8.41 -0.85
C TYR A 153 2.02 6.90 -0.77
N PHE A 154 2.87 6.17 -0.04
CA PHE A 154 2.74 4.72 0.04
C PHE A 154 1.52 4.26 0.83
N ASN A 155 1.12 5.00 1.86
CA ASN A 155 -0.12 4.72 2.61
C ASN A 155 -1.35 4.87 1.72
N ALA A 156 -1.41 5.91 0.88
CA ALA A 156 -2.51 6.11 -0.06
C ALA A 156 -2.65 4.92 -1.04
N ILE A 157 -1.52 4.45 -1.59
CA ILE A 157 -1.50 3.25 -2.46
C ILE A 157 -1.92 2.01 -1.69
N LYS A 158 -1.41 1.84 -0.46
CA LYS A 158 -1.68 0.69 0.38
C LYS A 158 -3.15 0.58 0.78
N GLN A 159 -3.82 1.71 1.03
CA GLN A 159 -5.24 1.80 1.40
C GLN A 159 -6.20 1.43 0.26
N THR A 160 -5.73 1.46 -0.99
CA THR A 160 -6.57 1.25 -2.19
C THR A 160 -6.07 0.09 -3.03
N LYS A 161 -5.15 -0.72 -2.49
CA LYS A 161 -4.43 -1.73 -3.27
C LYS A 161 -5.39 -2.82 -3.75
N LEU A 162 -6.23 -3.37 -2.87
CA LEU A 162 -7.19 -4.40 -3.25
C LEU A 162 -8.19 -3.85 -4.30
N MET A 163 -8.73 -2.66 -4.06
CA MET A 163 -9.67 -2.03 -4.99
C MET A 163 -9.07 -1.79 -6.36
N ASN A 164 -7.83 -1.28 -6.42
CA ASN A 164 -7.13 -0.94 -7.64
C ASN A 164 -6.81 -2.18 -8.48
N GLU A 165 -6.21 -3.21 -7.88
CA GLU A 165 -5.95 -4.51 -8.56
C GLU A 165 -7.26 -5.14 -9.02
N GLY A 166 -8.29 -5.12 -8.17
CA GLY A 166 -9.62 -5.63 -8.51
C GLY A 166 -10.27 -4.88 -9.68
N TRP A 167 -10.17 -3.53 -9.70
CA TRP A 167 -10.77 -2.72 -10.76
C TRP A 167 -10.07 -2.97 -12.09
N ALA A 168 -8.74 -3.05 -12.08
CA ALA A 168 -7.96 -3.36 -13.26
C ALA A 168 -8.32 -4.74 -13.84
N THR A 169 -8.39 -5.75 -12.98
CA THR A 169 -8.81 -7.12 -13.36
C THR A 169 -10.25 -7.16 -13.90
N PHE A 170 -11.16 -6.43 -13.24
CA PHE A 170 -12.55 -6.32 -13.67
C PHE A 170 -12.68 -5.64 -15.04
N MET A 171 -11.98 -4.53 -15.26
CA MET A 171 -11.99 -3.80 -16.54
C MET A 171 -11.33 -4.61 -17.65
N GLN A 172 -10.22 -5.27 -17.35
CA GLN A 172 -9.52 -6.18 -18.26
C GLN A 172 -10.46 -7.28 -18.77
N ALA A 173 -11.10 -8.03 -17.87
CA ALA A 173 -12.00 -9.11 -18.24
C ALA A 173 -13.15 -8.61 -19.13
N ASN A 174 -13.74 -7.47 -18.80
CA ASN A 174 -14.79 -6.84 -19.61
C ASN A 174 -14.30 -6.37 -20.99
N ALA A 175 -13.06 -5.91 -21.10
CA ALA A 175 -12.47 -5.49 -22.37
C ALA A 175 -12.21 -6.70 -23.28
N LEU A 176 -11.60 -7.76 -22.73
CA LEU A 176 -11.32 -9.00 -23.45
C LEU A 176 -12.58 -9.71 -23.95
N GLN A 177 -13.66 -9.70 -23.16
CA GLN A 177 -14.95 -10.28 -23.58
C GLN A 177 -15.58 -9.56 -24.78
N LYS A 178 -15.30 -8.27 -24.96
CA LYS A 178 -15.81 -7.46 -26.09
C LYS A 178 -14.95 -7.61 -27.34
N MET A 179 -13.77 -8.22 -27.24
CA MET A 179 -12.92 -8.49 -28.39
C MET A 179 -13.44 -9.67 -29.20
N ASN A 180 -13.38 -9.56 -30.53
CA ASN A 180 -13.71 -10.67 -31.42
C ASN A 180 -12.54 -11.67 -31.50
N LEU A 181 -12.28 -12.37 -30.40
CA LEU A 181 -11.18 -13.32 -30.27
C LEU A 181 -11.49 -14.66 -30.96
N THR A 182 -10.50 -15.21 -31.66
CA THR A 182 -10.52 -16.59 -32.15
C THR A 182 -10.51 -17.59 -31.00
N LEU A 183 -10.85 -18.86 -31.27
CA LEU A 183 -10.79 -19.92 -30.24
C LEU A 183 -9.39 -20.06 -29.62
N ARG A 184 -8.33 -19.93 -30.43
CA ARG A 184 -6.94 -19.99 -29.96
C ARG A 184 -6.62 -18.85 -29.00
N GLU A 185 -7.00 -17.63 -29.35
CA GLU A 185 -6.79 -16.45 -28.51
C GLU A 185 -7.60 -16.54 -27.20
N LYS A 186 -8.81 -17.10 -27.23
CA LYS A 186 -9.60 -17.37 -26.02
C LYS A 186 -8.91 -18.37 -25.08
N LEU A 187 -8.28 -19.41 -25.62
CA LEU A 187 -7.49 -20.37 -24.83
C LEU A 187 -6.27 -19.71 -24.20
N GLU A 188 -5.59 -18.83 -24.93
CA GLU A 188 -4.45 -18.06 -24.42
C GLU A 188 -4.88 -17.12 -23.28
N VAL A 189 -5.99 -16.38 -23.44
CA VAL A 189 -6.58 -15.58 -22.35
C VAL A 189 -6.90 -16.46 -21.14
N ALA A 190 -7.53 -17.62 -21.34
CA ALA A 190 -7.86 -18.52 -20.23
C ALA A 190 -6.62 -19.02 -19.47
N GLN A 191 -5.50 -19.24 -20.16
CA GLN A 191 -4.22 -19.60 -19.52
C GLN A 191 -3.66 -18.45 -18.67
N LEU A 192 -3.71 -17.21 -19.17
CA LEU A 192 -3.29 -16.03 -18.42
C LEU A 192 -4.17 -15.80 -17.17
N GLU A 193 -5.50 -15.89 -17.33
CA GLU A 193 -6.46 -15.73 -16.24
C GLU A 193 -6.29 -16.81 -15.16
N ALA A 194 -6.03 -18.07 -15.55
CA ALA A 194 -5.81 -19.15 -14.60
C ALA A 194 -4.57 -18.94 -13.71
N GLN A 195 -3.52 -18.32 -14.26
CA GLN A 195 -2.32 -17.98 -13.50
C GLN A 195 -2.59 -16.79 -12.56
N LEU A 196 -3.31 -15.78 -13.04
CA LEU A 196 -3.66 -14.60 -12.24
C LEU A 196 -4.53 -14.97 -11.03
N HIS A 197 -5.44 -15.94 -11.19
CA HIS A 197 -6.37 -16.39 -10.15
C HIS A 197 -5.83 -17.53 -9.28
N TYR A 198 -4.54 -17.87 -9.40
CA TYR A 198 -3.93 -18.87 -8.53
C TYR A 198 -4.00 -18.44 -7.06
N LYS A 199 -4.59 -19.28 -6.21
CA LYS A 199 -4.75 -18.99 -4.78
C LYS A 199 -3.49 -19.46 -4.03
N PRO A 200 -2.76 -18.57 -3.37
CA PRO A 200 -1.59 -18.97 -2.60
C PRO A 200 -2.00 -19.76 -1.34
N GLU A 201 -1.07 -20.57 -0.80
CA GLU A 201 -1.28 -21.28 0.47
C GLU A 201 -1.44 -20.30 1.65
N GLU A 202 -0.73 -19.17 1.59
CA GLU A 202 -0.81 -18.09 2.57
C GLU A 202 -1.00 -16.74 1.87
N GLY A 203 -1.77 -15.86 2.51
CA GLY A 203 -2.07 -14.52 1.98
C GLY A 203 -3.33 -14.48 1.11
N LEU A 204 -3.56 -13.33 0.49
CA LEU A 204 -4.73 -13.06 -0.32
C LEU A 204 -4.33 -12.82 -1.78
N ASN A 205 -5.07 -13.43 -2.71
CA ASN A 205 -4.98 -13.06 -4.12
C ASN A 205 -5.88 -11.82 -4.35
N TYR A 206 -5.25 -10.65 -4.47
CA TYR A 206 -5.97 -9.39 -4.65
C TYR A 206 -6.67 -9.26 -6.00
N TYR A 207 -6.16 -9.92 -7.05
CA TYR A 207 -6.81 -9.94 -8.36
C TYR A 207 -8.14 -10.69 -8.28
N SER A 208 -8.13 -11.92 -7.76
CA SER A 208 -9.33 -12.76 -7.58
C SER A 208 -10.35 -12.12 -6.64
N LEU A 209 -9.94 -11.79 -5.41
CA LEU A 209 -10.84 -11.19 -4.41
C LEU A 209 -11.36 -9.84 -4.87
N GLY A 210 -10.49 -9.00 -5.43
CA GLY A 210 -10.85 -7.68 -5.92
C GLY A 210 -11.88 -7.75 -7.06
N GLN A 211 -11.67 -8.64 -8.04
CA GLN A 211 -12.61 -8.83 -9.13
C GLN A 211 -13.97 -9.36 -8.63
N ALA A 212 -13.97 -10.32 -7.70
CA ALA A 212 -15.18 -10.85 -7.08
C ALA A 212 -15.97 -9.73 -6.37
N LEU A 213 -15.30 -8.85 -5.63
CA LEU A 213 -15.94 -7.69 -5.00
C LEU A 213 -16.53 -6.71 -6.03
N TRP A 214 -15.81 -6.41 -7.12
CA TRP A 214 -16.31 -5.51 -8.17
C TRP A 214 -17.50 -6.07 -8.95
N ASN A 215 -17.61 -7.39 -9.06
CA ASN A 215 -18.79 -8.04 -9.64
C ASN A 215 -20.05 -7.80 -8.81
N GLU A 216 -19.93 -7.64 -7.49
CA GLU A 216 -21.04 -7.28 -6.60
C GLU A 216 -21.43 -5.79 -6.67
N VAL A 217 -20.56 -4.93 -7.22
CA VAL A 217 -20.83 -3.48 -7.31
C VAL A 217 -21.80 -3.17 -8.46
N PRO A 218 -22.99 -2.59 -8.19
CA PRO A 218 -23.93 -2.20 -9.22
C PRO A 218 -23.30 -1.22 -10.22
N LYS A 219 -23.62 -1.38 -11.50
CA LYS A 219 -22.96 -0.64 -12.60
C LYS A 219 -23.03 0.88 -12.41
N GLU A 220 -24.17 1.37 -11.94
CA GLU A 220 -24.46 2.77 -11.64
C GLU A 220 -23.70 3.33 -10.44
N GLU A 221 -23.25 2.48 -9.51
CA GLU A 221 -22.49 2.88 -8.33
C GLU A 221 -20.97 2.85 -8.54
N ARG A 222 -20.48 2.11 -9.55
CA ARG A 222 -19.04 1.83 -9.74
C ARG A 222 -18.16 3.07 -9.68
N MET A 223 -18.49 4.13 -10.42
CA MET A 223 -17.66 5.33 -10.44
C MET A 223 -17.68 6.09 -9.10
N ARG A 224 -18.79 6.02 -8.36
CA ARG A 224 -18.85 6.57 -7.01
C ARG A 224 -17.94 5.77 -6.08
N VAL A 225 -17.99 4.44 -6.15
CA VAL A 225 -17.13 3.54 -5.36
C VAL A 225 -15.65 3.79 -5.69
N VAL A 226 -15.28 3.83 -6.98
CA VAL A 226 -13.90 4.17 -7.40
C VAL A 226 -13.46 5.50 -6.79
N LYS A 227 -14.34 6.49 -6.77
CA LYS A 227 -14.03 7.84 -6.29
C LYS A 227 -13.89 7.93 -4.78
N GLU A 228 -14.78 7.30 -4.01
CA GLU A 228 -14.98 7.61 -2.59
C GLU A 228 -14.48 6.54 -1.62
N PHE A 229 -14.25 5.30 -2.09
CA PHE A 229 -13.98 4.17 -1.20
C PHE A 229 -12.47 3.87 -1.11
N ASP A 230 -12.10 3.23 0.00
CA ASP A 230 -10.85 2.52 0.22
C ASP A 230 -11.11 1.01 0.33
N ASP A 231 -10.06 0.21 0.51
CA ASP A 231 -10.16 -1.25 0.60
C ASP A 231 -11.11 -1.69 1.72
N VAL A 232 -11.11 -1.00 2.87
CA VAL A 232 -11.98 -1.30 4.00
C VAL A 232 -13.44 -1.06 3.63
N GLY A 233 -13.76 0.09 3.04
CA GLY A 233 -15.11 0.42 2.60
C GLY A 233 -15.63 -0.53 1.53
N LEU A 234 -14.77 -0.98 0.59
CA LEU A 234 -15.16 -1.96 -0.43
C LEU A 234 -15.52 -3.30 0.21
N ILE A 235 -14.70 -3.80 1.13
CA ILE A 235 -14.95 -5.08 1.83
C ILE A 235 -16.19 -4.96 2.71
N GLU A 236 -16.32 -3.89 3.47
CA GLU A 236 -17.44 -3.68 4.39
C GLU A 236 -18.77 -3.71 3.64
N LYS A 237 -18.84 -3.07 2.47
CA LYS A 237 -20.07 -3.00 1.67
C LYS A 237 -20.30 -4.22 0.77
N TYR A 238 -19.27 -4.74 0.10
CA TYR A 238 -19.43 -5.70 -1.00
C TYR A 238 -18.84 -7.09 -0.76
N TYR A 239 -18.22 -7.36 0.40
CA TYR A 239 -17.92 -8.74 0.77
C TYR A 239 -19.21 -9.45 1.22
N THR A 240 -19.86 -10.14 0.28
CA THR A 240 -21.12 -10.89 0.45
C THR A 240 -20.85 -12.37 0.71
N GLU A 241 -21.89 -13.13 1.10
CA GLU A 241 -21.79 -14.59 1.23
C GLU A 241 -21.42 -15.26 -0.09
N ALA A 242 -21.87 -14.71 -1.23
CA ALA A 242 -21.51 -15.21 -2.56
C ALA A 242 -20.01 -15.05 -2.84
N VAL A 243 -19.45 -13.87 -2.57
CA VAL A 243 -18.00 -13.63 -2.67
C VAL A 243 -17.24 -14.57 -1.73
N HIS A 244 -17.71 -14.72 -0.50
CA HIS A 244 -17.07 -15.59 0.48
C HIS A 244 -17.03 -17.07 0.02
N GLN A 245 -18.13 -17.59 -0.51
CA GLN A 245 -18.20 -18.96 -1.04
C GLN A 245 -17.33 -19.17 -2.28
N ALA A 246 -17.23 -18.16 -3.16
CA ALA A 246 -16.38 -18.21 -4.35
C ALA A 246 -14.90 -18.15 -3.99
N GLU A 247 -14.53 -17.24 -3.10
CA GLU A 247 -13.14 -17.00 -2.71
C GLU A 247 -12.63 -18.06 -1.72
N LYS A 248 -13.50 -18.69 -0.92
CA LYS A 248 -13.15 -19.73 0.07
C LYS A 248 -12.04 -19.31 1.02
N ILE A 249 -12.09 -18.05 1.46
CA ILE A 249 -11.09 -17.49 2.37
C ILE A 249 -11.30 -18.09 3.75
N THR A 250 -10.22 -18.63 4.31
CA THR A 250 -10.15 -19.11 5.69
C THR A 250 -9.18 -18.23 6.46
N VAL A 251 -9.53 -17.86 7.69
CA VAL A 251 -8.65 -17.07 8.56
C VAL A 251 -8.08 -17.95 9.66
N ALA A 252 -6.75 -17.95 9.78
CA ALA A 252 -6.02 -18.58 10.88
C ALA A 252 -5.46 -17.50 11.81
N ALA A 253 -6.14 -17.22 12.93
CA ALA A 253 -5.73 -16.22 13.92
C ALA A 253 -5.79 -16.80 15.33
N ASN A 254 -4.79 -16.48 16.17
CA ASN A 254 -4.75 -16.90 17.59
C ASN A 254 -4.96 -18.41 17.81
N ARG A 255 -4.38 -19.26 16.95
CA ARG A 255 -4.53 -20.73 16.94
C ARG A 255 -5.95 -21.24 16.69
N LYS A 256 -6.85 -20.37 16.20
CA LYS A 256 -8.16 -20.74 15.68
C LYS A 256 -8.17 -20.58 14.18
N VAL A 257 -8.88 -21.49 13.52
CA VAL A 257 -9.11 -21.48 12.08
C VAL A 257 -10.62 -21.38 11.89
N THR A 258 -11.06 -20.43 11.07
CA THR A 258 -12.48 -20.17 10.81
C THR A 258 -12.68 -19.83 9.35
N ASP A 259 -13.73 -20.40 8.78
CA ASP A 259 -14.28 -20.07 7.46
C ASP A 259 -15.69 -19.47 7.61
N ASP A 260 -16.11 -19.06 8.81
CA ASP A 260 -17.40 -18.40 8.98
C ASP A 260 -17.40 -17.03 8.26
N TYR A 261 -18.40 -16.79 7.42
CA TYR A 261 -18.53 -15.57 6.63
C TYR A 261 -18.37 -14.29 7.47
N ARG A 262 -19.04 -14.20 8.63
CA ARG A 262 -19.05 -12.98 9.44
C ARG A 262 -17.70 -12.79 10.13
N GLU A 263 -17.12 -13.87 10.61
CA GLU A 263 -15.80 -13.84 11.24
C GLU A 263 -14.72 -13.48 10.21
N VAL A 264 -14.70 -14.13 9.05
CA VAL A 264 -13.77 -13.83 7.95
C VAL A 264 -13.91 -12.38 7.48
N LYS A 265 -15.14 -11.88 7.29
CA LYS A 265 -15.37 -10.47 6.92
C LYS A 265 -14.79 -9.51 7.95
N ARG A 266 -15.01 -9.78 9.24
CA ARG A 266 -14.46 -8.96 10.34
C ARG A 266 -12.94 -8.96 10.30
N GLU A 267 -12.32 -10.13 10.15
CA GLU A 267 -10.86 -10.24 10.10
C GLU A 267 -10.27 -9.57 8.85
N LEU A 268 -10.92 -9.66 7.67
CA LEU A 268 -10.50 -8.92 6.48
C LEU A 268 -10.52 -7.41 6.72
N ILE A 269 -11.60 -6.86 7.30
CA ILE A 269 -11.69 -5.44 7.65
C ILE A 269 -10.53 -5.04 8.58
N LEU A 270 -10.26 -5.84 9.60
CA LEU A 270 -9.18 -5.59 10.55
C LEU A 270 -7.80 -5.68 9.87
N TYR A 271 -7.61 -6.63 8.97
CA TYR A 271 -6.37 -6.80 8.21
C TYR A 271 -6.08 -5.57 7.38
N PHE A 272 -7.05 -5.09 6.58
CA PHE A 272 -6.88 -3.90 5.74
C PHE A 272 -6.80 -2.59 6.55
N LYS A 273 -7.47 -2.51 7.71
CA LYS A 273 -7.39 -1.36 8.61
C LYS A 273 -6.05 -1.25 9.34
N HIS A 274 -5.43 -2.37 9.69
CA HIS A 274 -4.24 -2.42 10.56
C HIS A 274 -3.01 -3.04 9.89
N GLN A 275 -2.83 -2.80 8.58
CA GLN A 275 -1.67 -3.32 7.85
C GLN A 275 -0.33 -2.69 8.27
N SER A 276 -0.35 -1.59 9.03
CA SER A 276 0.83 -0.94 9.60
C SER A 276 0.60 -0.68 11.09
N PRO A 277 1.64 -0.76 11.93
CA PRO A 277 1.52 -0.32 13.31
C PRO A 277 1.21 1.18 13.34
N ILE A 278 0.33 1.58 14.25
CA ILE A 278 -0.08 2.97 14.44
C ILE A 278 0.49 3.45 15.77
N PHE A 279 1.24 4.55 15.73
CA PHE A 279 1.88 5.19 16.88
C PHE A 279 1.48 6.66 16.95
N TYR A 280 1.32 7.16 18.16
CA TYR A 280 1.11 8.57 18.47
C TYR A 280 2.12 9.01 19.51
N VAL A 281 2.58 10.25 19.44
CA VAL A 281 3.26 10.89 20.57
C VAL A 281 2.19 11.41 21.52
N ASP A 282 2.28 11.05 22.80
CA ASP A 282 1.52 11.67 23.89
C ASP A 282 2.20 13.00 24.22
N GLN A 283 1.73 14.09 23.60
CA GLN A 283 2.37 15.39 23.68
C GLN A 283 2.46 15.87 25.14
N GLU A 284 1.37 15.77 25.89
CA GLU A 284 1.28 16.22 27.29
C GLU A 284 2.38 15.56 28.13
N VAL A 285 2.45 14.22 28.13
CA VAL A 285 3.47 13.48 28.91
C VAL A 285 4.88 13.76 28.40
N THR A 286 5.05 13.92 27.09
CA THR A 286 6.37 14.20 26.49
C THR A 286 6.88 15.60 26.83
N ASP A 287 5.98 16.58 26.89
CA ASP A 287 6.28 17.96 27.22
C ASP A 287 6.54 18.09 28.73
N GLU A 288 5.76 17.41 29.59
CA GLU A 288 5.94 17.36 31.05
C GLU A 288 7.23 16.67 31.48
N THR A 289 7.51 15.47 30.97
CA THR A 289 8.63 14.64 31.45
C THR A 289 9.96 14.96 30.78
N GLY A 290 9.92 15.61 29.61
CA GLY A 290 11.09 15.78 28.76
C GLY A 290 11.39 14.58 27.85
N TYR A 291 10.81 13.40 28.10
CA TYR A 291 11.07 12.14 27.40
C TYR A 291 9.98 11.80 26.39
N VAL A 292 10.35 11.28 25.21
CA VAL A 292 9.37 10.87 24.20
C VAL A 292 8.53 9.71 24.71
N THR A 293 7.22 9.94 24.79
CA THR A 293 6.24 8.93 25.15
C THR A 293 5.36 8.61 23.94
N LEU A 294 5.51 7.41 23.39
CA LEU A 294 4.67 6.89 22.32
C LEU A 294 3.49 6.07 22.87
N ARG A 295 2.35 6.22 22.23
CA ARG A 295 1.15 5.39 22.38
C ARG A 295 0.92 4.58 21.12
N TYR A 296 0.77 3.28 21.24
CA TYR A 296 0.43 2.45 20.09
C TYR A 296 -1.03 1.99 20.16
N GLN A 297 -1.70 1.96 19.01
CA GLN A 297 -3.06 1.43 18.92
C GLN A 297 -3.00 -0.11 18.87
N ASN A 298 -3.76 -0.77 19.75
CA ASN A 298 -3.87 -2.22 19.71
C ASN A 298 -4.56 -2.67 18.41
N SER A 299 -3.84 -3.45 17.61
CA SER A 299 -4.41 -4.24 16.52
C SER A 299 -4.71 -5.66 17.03
N PRO A 300 -5.78 -6.33 16.54
CA PRO A 300 -5.98 -7.76 16.77
C PRO A 300 -4.78 -8.61 16.27
N TYR A 301 -4.05 -8.12 15.27
CA TYR A 301 -2.73 -8.61 14.87
C TYR A 301 -1.65 -7.92 15.69
N GLN A 302 -1.67 -8.14 17.02
CA GLN A 302 -0.81 -7.46 18.00
C GLN A 302 0.54 -7.05 17.40
N ILE A 303 0.90 -5.77 17.55
CA ILE A 303 2.29 -5.37 17.27
C ILE A 303 3.15 -6.25 18.16
N GLU A 304 3.97 -7.11 17.56
CA GLU A 304 4.77 -8.06 18.32
C GLU A 304 5.61 -7.27 19.33
N ALA A 305 5.68 -7.73 20.57
CA ALA A 305 6.48 -7.07 21.61
C ALA A 305 7.93 -6.84 21.15
N ASN A 306 8.44 -7.72 20.29
CA ASN A 306 9.73 -7.58 19.62
C ASN A 306 9.81 -6.32 18.74
N GLN A 307 8.79 -6.03 17.94
CA GLN A 307 8.74 -4.84 17.09
C GLN A 307 8.70 -3.55 17.93
N ILE A 308 7.93 -3.54 19.03
CA ILE A 308 7.90 -2.40 19.98
C ILE A 308 9.29 -2.18 20.58
N ASN A 309 9.94 -3.25 21.05
CA ASN A 309 11.27 -3.16 21.65
C ASN A 309 12.34 -2.70 20.64
N LYS A 310 12.25 -3.15 19.38
CA LYS A 310 13.13 -2.68 18.30
C LYS A 310 12.97 -1.18 18.06
N ILE A 311 11.73 -0.68 17.94
CA ILE A 311 11.45 0.75 17.74
C ILE A 311 11.93 1.57 18.94
N LYS A 312 11.67 1.10 20.16
CA LYS A 312 12.14 1.74 21.39
C LYS A 312 13.66 1.88 21.39
N GLY A 313 14.39 0.77 21.21
CA GLY A 313 15.85 0.77 21.22
C GLY A 313 16.45 1.62 20.10
N ALA A 314 15.83 1.63 18.92
CA ALA A 314 16.25 2.49 17.82
C ALA A 314 16.09 3.98 18.16
N LEU A 315 14.94 4.37 18.72
CA LEU A 315 14.70 5.75 19.15
C LEU A 315 15.62 6.18 20.28
N GLU A 316 15.90 5.32 21.26
CA GLU A 316 16.87 5.61 22.33
C GLU A 316 18.28 5.85 21.76
N GLN A 317 18.67 5.07 20.74
CA GLN A 317 19.93 5.24 20.05
C GLN A 317 20.00 6.52 19.21
N ILE A 318 18.92 6.90 18.55
CA ILE A 318 18.83 8.09 17.70
C ILE A 318 18.78 9.37 18.55
N LEU A 319 17.89 9.40 19.54
CA LEU A 319 17.58 10.60 20.33
C LEU A 319 18.47 10.76 21.56
N LYS A 320 19.23 9.72 21.93
CA LYS A 320 20.10 9.69 23.12
C LYS A 320 19.35 10.02 24.42
N LEU A 321 18.10 9.60 24.51
CA LEU A 321 17.22 9.81 25.66
C LEU A 321 16.31 8.58 25.91
N PRO A 322 15.81 8.39 27.13
CA PRO A 322 14.83 7.35 27.46
C PRO A 322 13.54 7.45 26.63
N ILE A 323 13.06 6.32 26.10
CA ILE A 323 11.82 6.26 25.33
C ILE A 323 10.79 5.41 26.05
N TYR A 324 9.58 5.93 26.19
CA TYR A 324 8.46 5.19 26.77
C TYR A 324 7.47 4.82 25.68
N ILE A 325 7.11 3.54 25.59
CA ILE A 325 6.05 3.07 24.69
C ILE A 325 4.99 2.38 25.53
N LYS A 326 3.75 2.85 25.42
CA LYS A 326 2.61 2.34 26.19
C LYS A 326 1.43 2.09 25.24
N PRO A 327 0.49 1.20 25.57
CA PRO A 327 -0.77 1.12 24.83
C PRO A 327 -1.50 2.47 24.86
N LEU A 328 -2.17 2.81 23.77
CA LEU A 328 -3.19 3.86 23.78
C LEU A 328 -4.37 3.35 24.62
N TYR A 329 -4.70 4.03 25.72
CA TYR A 329 -5.80 3.59 26.58
C TYR A 329 -7.12 3.63 25.80
N ALA A 330 -7.92 2.57 25.91
CA ALA A 330 -9.29 2.56 25.43
C ALA A 330 -10.15 3.46 26.32
N GLN A 331 -10.13 4.78 26.09
CA GLN A 331 -11.12 5.68 26.66
C GLN A 331 -11.69 6.58 25.55
N ARG A 332 -12.97 6.32 25.24
CA ARG A 332 -13.90 7.11 24.42
C ARG A 332 -13.53 7.27 22.94
N VAL A 333 -13.49 6.15 22.21
CA VAL A 333 -14.01 6.19 20.84
C VAL A 333 -15.53 6.20 21.01
N SER A 334 -16.14 7.38 21.02
CA SER A 334 -17.58 7.52 20.91
C SER A 334 -18.05 6.80 19.64
N ASN A 335 -19.09 6.00 19.81
CA ASN A 335 -19.78 5.19 18.79
C ASN A 335 -20.00 5.89 17.45
#